data_AF-Q1J0V1-F1
#
_entry.id   AF-Q1J0V1-F1
#
_cell.length_a   1.000
_cell.length_b   1.000
_cell.length_c   1.000
_cell.angle_alpha   90.00
_cell.angle_beta   90.00
_cell.angle_gamma   90.00
#
_symmetry.space_group_name_H-M   'P 1'
#
loop_
_entity.id
_entity.type
_entity.pdbx_description
1 polymer ?
#
loop_
_entity_poly.entity_id
_entity_poly.type
_entity_poly.pdbx_seq_one_letter_code
_entity_poly.pdbx_strand_id
1 'polypeptide(L)'
;MTTPTPLLAALALAAVLIPAAALKAGQSQPVSQIQTASRLLPLTVQDATIVAVPPGATETSAFLTLRNLSQTPVVLTGVRTALARHTMLMTTRRDAQGLTGMSMVPTLTVPARGTLRLSPVGDHLMLMDLTRTPKVGETVRLTLTSQDGRTLNVNAVVRKP
;
A
#
# COMPACT_ATOMS: atom_id res chain seq x y z
N MET A 1 5.50 -83.53 14.08
CA MET A 1 6.96 -83.27 14.12
C MET A 1 7.13 -81.77 14.34
N THR A 2 6.85 -81.30 15.55
CA THR A 2 7.82 -81.03 16.64
C THR A 2 8.61 -79.73 16.39
N THR A 3 8.13 -78.69 17.07
CA THR A 3 8.81 -77.48 17.59
C THR A 3 10.18 -77.81 18.23
N PRO A 4 11.07 -76.84 18.64
CA PRO A 4 10.73 -75.51 19.18
C PRO A 4 11.75 -74.35 19.02
N THR A 5 11.28 -73.16 19.40
CA THR A 5 12.04 -71.98 19.86
C THR A 5 12.58 -72.19 21.28
N PRO A 6 13.70 -71.55 21.68
CA PRO A 6 13.62 -70.55 22.77
C PRO A 6 14.59 -69.34 22.56
N LEU A 7 14.19 -68.09 22.81
CA LEU A 7 14.08 -67.36 24.11
C LEU A 7 15.45 -67.08 24.75
N LEU A 8 15.86 -65.81 24.81
CA LEU A 8 16.60 -65.20 25.92
C LEU A 8 16.57 -63.67 25.82
N ALA A 9 16.04 -63.08 26.88
CA ALA A 9 16.00 -61.65 27.17
C ALA A 9 17.33 -61.18 27.75
N ALA A 10 17.68 -59.91 27.54
CA ALA A 10 18.52 -59.16 28.47
C ALA A 10 18.27 -57.66 28.32
N LEU A 11 17.66 -57.12 29.37
CA LEU A 11 17.53 -55.71 29.70
C LEU A 11 18.90 -55.20 30.18
N ALA A 12 19.41 -54.11 29.61
CA ALA A 12 20.50 -53.36 30.24
C ALA A 12 20.36 -51.87 29.94
N LEU A 13 19.89 -51.16 30.96
CA LEU A 13 19.86 -49.71 31.07
C LEU A 13 21.30 -49.21 31.26
N ALA A 14 21.82 -48.41 30.32
CA ALA A 14 23.07 -47.69 30.51
C ALA A 14 22.92 -46.25 30.02
N ALA A 15 22.59 -45.36 30.94
CA ALA A 15 22.72 -43.92 30.77
C ALA A 15 24.19 -43.53 31.00
N VAL A 16 24.93 -43.17 29.95
CA VAL A 16 26.24 -42.52 30.10
C VAL A 16 26.46 -41.47 29.01
N LEU A 17 26.37 -40.21 29.46
CA LEU A 17 27.31 -39.10 29.27
C LEU A 17 28.04 -38.97 27.91
N ILE A 18 27.68 -37.90 27.19
CA ILE A 18 28.36 -37.33 26.00
C ILE A 18 29.73 -36.76 26.43
N PRO A 19 30.81 -36.88 25.61
CA PRO A 19 31.28 -35.69 24.90
C PRO A 19 31.91 -35.93 23.50
N ALA A 20 31.52 -35.03 22.59
CA ALA A 20 32.34 -34.25 21.64
C ALA A 20 33.19 -34.91 20.53
N ALA A 21 33.06 -34.30 19.33
CA ALA A 21 33.92 -34.31 18.14
C ALA A 21 33.78 -35.55 17.22
N ALA A 22 33.58 -35.47 15.90
CA ALA A 22 33.67 -34.38 14.96
C ALA A 22 32.98 -34.74 13.61
N LEU A 23 32.75 -33.70 12.81
CA LEU A 23 32.72 -33.67 11.34
C LEU A 23 31.49 -34.18 10.54
N LYS A 24 30.83 -33.17 9.94
CA LYS A 24 30.55 -33.06 8.49
C LYS A 24 29.22 -33.60 7.96
N ALA A 25 28.19 -32.79 8.09
CA ALA A 25 27.36 -32.37 6.96
C ALA A 25 26.65 -31.08 7.37
N GLY A 26 27.25 -29.93 7.06
CA GLY A 26 26.60 -28.65 7.20
C GLY A 26 25.41 -28.61 6.25
N GLN A 27 24.23 -28.89 6.79
CA GLN A 27 22.99 -28.58 6.10
C GLN A 27 22.91 -27.06 6.00
N SER A 28 23.30 -26.55 4.83
CA SER A 28 23.04 -25.19 4.42
C SER A 28 21.53 -25.00 4.46
N GLN A 29 21.03 -24.39 5.54
CA GLN A 29 19.66 -23.92 5.60
C GLN A 29 19.47 -22.99 4.39
N PRO A 30 18.39 -23.12 3.62
CA PRO A 30 18.04 -22.09 2.67
C PRO A 30 17.80 -20.83 3.49
N VAL A 31 18.73 -19.89 3.43
CA VAL A 31 18.49 -18.52 3.88
C VAL A 31 17.26 -18.07 3.11
N SER A 32 16.11 -18.05 3.80
CA SER A 32 14.89 -17.42 3.31
C SER A 32 15.31 -16.06 2.81
N GLN A 33 15.27 -15.91 1.49
CA GLN A 33 15.62 -14.69 0.81
C GLN A 33 14.88 -13.57 1.53
N ILE A 34 15.64 -12.67 2.14
CA ILE A 34 15.11 -11.39 2.60
C ILE A 34 14.59 -10.75 1.32
N GLN A 35 13.28 -10.93 1.08
CA GLN A 35 12.58 -10.20 0.05
C GLN A 35 12.68 -8.74 0.47
N THR A 36 13.73 -8.08 -0.01
CA THR A 36 13.74 -6.66 -0.28
C THR A 36 12.74 -6.44 -1.40
N ALA A 37 11.46 -6.69 -1.09
CA ALA A 37 10.34 -6.35 -1.94
C ALA A 37 10.53 -4.88 -2.27
N SER A 38 10.72 -4.62 -3.57
CA SER A 38 10.91 -3.29 -4.12
C SER A 38 10.06 -2.30 -3.36
N ARG A 39 10.69 -1.26 -2.81
CA ARG A 39 10.06 -0.17 -2.04
C ARG A 39 9.17 0.71 -2.93
N LEU A 40 8.48 0.10 -3.89
CA LEU A 40 7.59 0.73 -4.83
C LEU A 40 6.17 0.33 -4.44
N LEU A 41 5.29 1.32 -4.38
CA LEU A 41 3.86 1.06 -4.28
C LEU A 41 3.44 0.28 -5.52
N PRO A 42 2.78 -0.89 -5.40
CA PRO A 42 2.31 -1.68 -6.53
C PRO A 42 1.03 -1.07 -7.16
N LEU A 43 1.03 0.26 -7.29
CA LEU A 43 -0.04 1.04 -7.86
C LEU A 43 0.41 1.65 -9.18
N THR A 44 -0.47 1.58 -10.17
CA THR A 44 -0.35 2.33 -11.42
C THR A 44 -1.30 3.51 -11.37
N VAL A 45 -0.86 4.66 -11.88
CA VAL A 45 -1.64 5.90 -11.86
C VAL A 45 -2.02 6.29 -13.28
N GLN A 46 -3.26 6.70 -13.47
CA GLN A 46 -3.82 7.13 -14.74
C GLN A 46 -4.61 8.43 -14.54
N ASP A 47 -4.71 9.22 -15.59
CA ASP A 47 -5.57 10.43 -15.66
C ASP A 47 -5.37 11.41 -14.50
N ALA A 48 -4.12 11.56 -14.03
CA ALA A 48 -3.81 12.47 -12.94
C ALA A 48 -3.95 13.93 -13.38
N THR A 49 -4.88 14.64 -12.74
CA THR A 49 -5.25 16.01 -13.08
C THR A 49 -5.50 16.84 -11.83
N ILE A 50 -5.26 18.15 -11.94
CA ILE A 50 -5.63 19.15 -10.93
C ILE A 50 -6.57 20.14 -11.60
N VAL A 51 -7.60 20.56 -10.89
CA VAL A 51 -8.54 21.56 -11.39
C VAL A 51 -7.90 22.95 -11.35
N ALA A 52 -7.93 23.64 -12.48
CA ALA A 52 -7.51 25.03 -12.55
C ALA A 52 -8.53 25.91 -11.81
N VAL A 53 -8.03 26.87 -11.04
CA VAL A 53 -8.84 27.76 -10.21
C VAL A 53 -8.54 29.22 -10.55
N PRO A 54 -9.50 30.14 -10.36
CA PRO A 54 -9.26 31.56 -10.63
C PRO A 54 -8.17 32.14 -9.70
N PRO A 55 -7.52 33.25 -10.10
CA PRO A 55 -6.60 33.96 -9.22
C PRO A 55 -7.26 34.31 -7.89
N GLY A 56 -6.56 34.06 -6.78
CA GLY A 56 -7.08 34.30 -5.43
C GLY A 56 -7.83 33.14 -4.79
N ALA A 57 -8.14 32.06 -5.53
CA ALA A 57 -8.66 30.84 -4.93
C ALA A 57 -7.60 30.19 -4.02
N THR A 58 -8.03 29.79 -2.82
CA THR A 58 -7.18 29.17 -1.79
C THR A 58 -7.19 27.64 -1.84
N GLU A 59 -8.10 27.06 -2.62
CA GLU A 59 -8.36 25.62 -2.63
C GLU A 59 -8.55 25.10 -4.06
N THR A 60 -8.20 23.83 -4.29
CA THR A 60 -8.49 23.10 -5.54
C THR A 60 -8.67 21.61 -5.27
N SER A 61 -9.14 20.86 -6.27
CA SER A 61 -9.26 19.41 -6.23
C SER A 61 -8.29 18.74 -7.21
N ALA A 62 -7.81 17.56 -6.84
CA ALA A 62 -7.05 16.68 -7.72
C ALA A 62 -7.79 15.35 -7.92
N PHE A 63 -7.74 14.86 -9.15
CA PHE A 63 -8.39 13.65 -9.62
C PHE A 63 -7.36 12.75 -10.27
N LEU A 64 -7.50 11.44 -10.08
CA LEU A 64 -6.61 10.43 -10.63
C LEU A 64 -7.23 9.04 -10.44
N THR A 65 -6.81 8.08 -11.24
CA THR A 65 -7.21 6.68 -11.09
C THR A 65 -6.01 5.86 -10.62
N LEU A 66 -6.17 5.15 -9.51
CA LEU A 66 -5.17 4.21 -8.98
C LEU A 66 -5.63 2.79 -9.24
N ARG A 67 -4.80 2.01 -9.92
CA ARG A 67 -5.03 0.59 -10.12
C ARG A 67 -3.98 -0.20 -9.36
N ASN A 68 -4.45 -1.06 -8.46
CA ASN A 68 -3.62 -1.94 -7.67
C ASN A 68 -3.34 -3.24 -8.42
N LEU A 69 -2.06 -3.56 -8.60
CA LEU A 69 -1.64 -4.78 -9.30
C LEU A 69 -1.39 -5.95 -8.35
N SER A 70 -1.26 -5.69 -7.04
CA SER A 70 -1.01 -6.72 -6.03
C SER A 70 -2.28 -7.47 -5.62
N GLN A 71 -2.07 -8.58 -4.90
CA GLN A 71 -3.14 -9.38 -4.29
C GLN A 71 -3.55 -8.86 -2.90
N THR A 72 -2.95 -7.76 -2.44
CA THR A 72 -3.22 -7.16 -1.13
C THR A 72 -3.82 -5.76 -1.31
N PRO A 73 -4.79 -5.35 -0.50
CA PRO A 73 -5.29 -3.97 -0.55
C PRO A 73 -4.18 -3.00 -0.16
N VAL A 74 -4.17 -1.82 -0.80
CA VAL A 74 -3.26 -0.72 -0.46
C VAL A 74 -4.07 0.39 0.17
N VAL A 75 -3.75 0.72 1.43
CA VAL A 75 -4.40 1.82 2.15
C VAL A 75 -3.53 3.07 1.99
N LEU A 76 -4.12 4.13 1.45
CA LEU A 76 -3.52 5.46 1.39
C LEU A 76 -3.88 6.23 2.64
N THR A 77 -2.88 6.84 3.27
CA THR A 77 -3.02 7.64 4.49
C THR A 77 -2.87 9.13 4.23
N GLY A 78 -2.44 9.51 3.02
CA GLY A 78 -2.38 10.91 2.66
C GLY A 78 -1.73 11.16 1.31
N VAL A 79 -1.80 12.41 0.90
CA VAL A 79 -1.08 12.98 -0.24
C VAL A 79 -0.27 14.18 0.25
N ARG A 80 0.75 14.59 -0.50
CA ARG A 80 1.54 15.80 -0.23
C ARG A 80 1.88 16.46 -1.55
N THR A 81 2.01 17.79 -1.56
CA THR A 81 2.50 18.53 -2.73
C THR A 81 3.12 19.85 -2.29
N ALA A 82 3.97 20.43 -3.13
CA ALA A 82 4.50 21.78 -2.90
C ALA A 82 3.48 22.89 -3.25
N LEU A 83 2.41 22.55 -3.97
CA LEU A 83 1.38 23.51 -4.41
C LEU A 83 0.47 23.98 -3.26
N ALA A 84 0.31 23.17 -2.21
CA ALA A 84 -0.68 23.37 -1.15
C ALA A 84 -0.05 23.10 0.22
N ARG A 85 -0.46 23.83 1.25
CA ARG A 85 0.02 23.58 2.63
C ARG A 85 -0.68 22.39 3.26
N HIS A 86 -1.96 22.21 2.94
CA HIS A 86 -2.78 21.14 3.47
C HIS A 86 -3.41 20.32 2.35
N THR A 87 -3.56 19.03 2.59
CA THR A 87 -4.22 18.13 1.65
C THR A 87 -5.09 17.15 2.40
N MET A 88 -6.29 16.92 1.90
CA MET A 88 -7.29 16.06 2.52
C MET A 88 -7.76 15.00 1.54
N LEU A 89 -8.01 13.79 2.06
CA LEU A 89 -8.67 12.73 1.32
C LEU A 89 -10.18 12.91 1.53
N MET A 90 -10.94 13.08 0.45
CA MET A 90 -12.38 13.26 0.50
C MET A 90 -13.06 12.03 -0.10
N THR A 91 -14.08 11.51 0.59
CA THR A 91 -14.97 10.49 0.05
C THR A 91 -16.34 11.06 -0.25
N THR A 92 -16.96 10.57 -1.31
CA THR A 92 -18.35 10.90 -1.64
C THR A 92 -19.22 9.70 -1.34
N ARG A 93 -20.18 9.85 -0.43
CA ARG A 93 -21.10 8.78 -0.02
C ARG A 93 -22.53 9.24 -0.07
N ARG A 94 -23.42 8.30 -0.37
CA ARG A 94 -24.86 8.49 -0.27
C ARG A 94 -25.34 8.00 1.09
N ASP A 95 -26.13 8.80 1.79
CA ASP A 95 -26.77 8.39 3.04
C ASP A 95 -27.98 7.49 2.79
N ALA A 96 -28.61 7.00 3.86
CA ALA A 96 -29.78 6.13 3.79
C ALA A 96 -31.02 6.82 3.18
N GLN A 97 -31.03 8.16 3.16
CA GLN A 97 -32.09 9.02 2.65
C GLN A 97 -31.85 9.40 1.18
N GLY A 98 -30.76 8.93 0.58
CA GLY A 98 -30.44 9.16 -0.82
C GLY A 98 -29.64 10.44 -1.10
N LEU A 99 -29.30 11.22 -0.07
CA LEU A 99 -28.51 12.44 -0.22
C LEU A 99 -27.04 12.10 -0.37
N THR A 100 -26.37 12.75 -1.31
CA THR A 100 -24.94 12.56 -1.57
C THR A 100 -24.16 13.62 -0.81
N GLY A 101 -23.29 13.19 0.10
CA GLY A 101 -22.41 14.05 0.90
C GLY A 101 -20.94 13.77 0.62
N MET A 102 -20.13 14.82 0.74
CA MET A 102 -18.67 14.73 0.72
C MET A 102 -18.15 14.83 2.15
N SER A 103 -17.22 13.95 2.53
CA SER A 103 -16.65 13.95 3.88
C SER A 103 -15.16 13.66 3.84
N MET A 104 -14.41 14.33 4.71
CA MET A 104 -13.00 14.02 4.92
C MET A 104 -12.88 12.62 5.53
N VAL A 105 -11.93 11.85 5.01
CA VAL A 105 -11.56 10.55 5.57
C VAL A 105 -10.06 10.52 5.89
N PRO A 106 -9.65 9.78 6.94
CA PRO A 106 -8.24 9.63 7.27
C PRO A 106 -7.50 8.74 6.25
N THR A 107 -8.23 7.87 5.55
CA THR A 107 -7.65 6.92 4.60
C THR A 107 -8.54 6.65 3.40
N LEU A 108 -7.92 6.23 2.29
CA LEU A 108 -8.61 5.69 1.11
C LEU A 108 -7.99 4.34 0.75
N THR A 109 -8.83 3.33 0.52
CA THR A 109 -8.36 1.97 0.21
C THR A 109 -8.45 1.72 -1.28
N VAL A 110 -7.35 1.27 -1.87
CA VAL A 110 -7.32 0.67 -3.22
C VAL A 110 -7.43 -0.84 -3.06
N PRO A 111 -8.54 -1.48 -3.48
CA PRO A 111 -8.74 -2.91 -3.29
C PRO A 111 -7.65 -3.75 -3.98
N ALA A 112 -7.40 -4.97 -3.49
CA ALA A 112 -6.53 -5.94 -4.15
C ALA A 112 -7.02 -6.19 -5.58
N ARG A 113 -6.11 -6.16 -6.56
CA ARG A 113 -6.43 -6.29 -8.00
C ARG A 113 -7.52 -5.31 -8.51
N GLY A 114 -7.82 -4.28 -7.73
CA GLY A 114 -8.91 -3.35 -7.97
C GLY A 114 -8.44 -1.95 -8.33
N THR A 115 -9.41 -1.06 -8.43
CA THR A 115 -9.21 0.33 -8.85
C THR A 115 -9.90 1.28 -7.87
N LEU A 116 -9.20 2.33 -7.47
CA LEU A 116 -9.77 3.49 -6.79
C LEU A 116 -9.80 4.64 -7.78
N ARG A 117 -10.99 5.18 -8.04
CA ARG A 117 -11.19 6.29 -8.98
C ARG A 117 -11.49 7.57 -8.20
N LEU A 118 -10.57 8.54 -8.29
CA LEU A 118 -10.77 9.88 -7.76
C LEU A 118 -11.31 10.77 -8.87
N SER A 119 -12.50 11.33 -8.71
CA SER A 119 -13.22 12.04 -9.78
C SER A 119 -14.14 13.14 -9.25
N PRO A 120 -14.61 14.07 -10.11
CA PRO A 120 -15.48 15.18 -9.68
C PRO A 120 -16.79 14.76 -9.00
N VAL A 121 -17.31 13.58 -9.35
CA VAL A 121 -18.58 13.04 -8.83
C VAL A 121 -18.39 12.00 -7.72
N GLY A 122 -17.14 11.77 -7.29
CA GLY A 122 -16.78 10.70 -6.38
C GLY A 122 -15.75 11.12 -5.34
N ASP A 123 -14.97 10.16 -4.86
CA ASP A 123 -13.83 10.44 -3.99
C ASP A 123 -12.84 11.38 -4.70
N HIS A 124 -12.15 12.24 -3.97
CA HIS A 124 -11.18 13.16 -4.55
C HIS A 124 -10.15 13.62 -3.52
N LEU A 125 -9.10 14.27 -4.01
CA LEU A 125 -8.10 14.91 -3.15
C LEU A 125 -8.40 16.40 -3.12
N MET A 126 -8.52 16.95 -1.92
CA MET A 126 -8.66 18.40 -1.74
C MET A 126 -7.31 18.98 -1.35
N LEU A 127 -6.90 20.05 -2.04
CA LEU A 127 -5.66 20.78 -1.82
C LEU A 127 -6.05 22.16 -1.28
N MET A 128 -5.66 22.46 -0.05
CA MET A 128 -6.01 23.69 0.65
C MET A 128 -4.79 24.54 0.94
N ASP A 129 -5.02 25.84 1.11
CA ASP A 129 -4.00 26.86 1.31
C ASP A 129 -2.95 26.79 0.21
N LEU A 130 -3.41 27.01 -1.02
CA LEU A 130 -2.55 27.04 -2.21
C LEU A 130 -1.45 28.09 -2.03
N THR A 131 -0.20 27.66 -2.20
CA THR A 131 0.98 28.54 -2.09
C THR A 131 1.09 29.49 -3.29
N ARG A 132 0.43 29.13 -4.40
CA ARG A 132 0.27 29.92 -5.62
C ARG A 132 -0.87 29.37 -6.46
N THR A 133 -1.39 30.16 -7.39
CA THR A 133 -2.34 29.68 -8.40
C THR A 133 -1.63 28.75 -9.41
N PRO A 134 -2.11 27.52 -9.63
CA PRO A 134 -1.55 26.62 -10.63
C PRO A 134 -1.90 27.10 -12.06
N LYS A 135 -0.94 27.02 -12.99
CA LYS A 135 -1.17 27.40 -14.39
C LYS A 135 -1.77 26.22 -15.18
N VAL A 136 -2.74 26.49 -16.05
CA VAL A 136 -3.29 25.47 -16.96
C VAL A 136 -2.17 24.87 -17.82
N GLY A 137 -2.15 23.54 -17.94
CA GLY A 137 -1.13 22.77 -18.66
C GLY A 137 0.15 22.52 -17.87
N GLU A 138 0.32 23.13 -16.70
CA GLU A 138 1.44 22.86 -15.81
C GLU A 138 1.33 21.45 -15.22
N THR A 139 2.48 20.81 -14.98
CA THR A 139 2.54 19.53 -14.27
C THR A 139 2.97 19.75 -12.82
N VAL A 140 2.14 19.31 -11.89
CA VAL A 140 2.39 19.40 -10.45
C VAL A 140 2.64 18.00 -9.90
N ARG A 141 3.67 17.86 -9.08
CA ARG A 141 3.98 16.59 -8.41
C ARG A 141 3.12 16.42 -7.16
N LEU A 142 2.45 15.28 -7.06
CA LEU A 142 1.77 14.79 -5.88
C LEU A 142 2.53 13.57 -5.35
N THR A 143 2.70 13.47 -4.03
CA THR A 143 3.33 12.32 -3.38
C THR A 143 2.29 11.64 -2.50
N LEU A 144 1.80 10.48 -2.92
CA LEU A 144 0.87 9.67 -2.17
C LEU A 144 1.65 8.81 -1.17
N THR A 145 1.11 8.62 0.03
CA THR A 145 1.69 7.80 1.10
C THR A 145 0.74 6.68 1.46
N SER A 146 1.25 5.46 1.51
CA SER A 146 0.50 4.31 2.02
C SER A 146 0.69 4.16 3.53
N GLN A 147 -0.21 3.40 4.15
CA GLN A 147 -0.14 3.03 5.55
C GLN A 147 1.17 2.31 5.90
N ASP A 148 1.73 1.52 4.99
CA ASP A 148 3.02 0.84 5.15
C ASP A 148 4.24 1.78 5.06
N GLY A 149 4.04 3.10 4.98
CA GLY A 149 5.11 4.11 4.90
C GLY A 149 5.79 4.20 3.53
N ARG A 150 5.32 3.45 2.53
CA ARG A 150 5.80 3.56 1.15
C ARG A 150 5.16 4.77 0.48
N THR A 151 5.83 5.32 -0.54
CA THR A 151 5.36 6.51 -1.25
C THR A 151 5.30 6.28 -2.76
N LEU A 152 4.45 7.06 -3.43
CA LEU A 152 4.29 7.07 -4.87
C LEU A 152 4.24 8.51 -5.38
N ASN A 153 5.14 8.86 -6.30
CA ASN A 153 5.12 10.15 -6.96
C ASN A 153 4.23 10.09 -8.20
N VAL A 154 3.35 11.08 -8.31
CA VAL A 154 2.38 11.23 -9.39
C VAL A 154 2.54 12.62 -9.98
N ASN A 155 2.61 12.67 -11.30
CA ASN A 155 2.61 13.93 -12.04
C ASN A 155 1.19 14.20 -12.51
N ALA A 156 0.55 15.22 -11.95
CA ALA A 156 -0.80 15.63 -12.29
C ALA A 156 -0.78 16.89 -13.17
N VAL A 157 -1.51 16.87 -14.28
CA VAL A 157 -1.60 18.02 -15.20
C VAL A 157 -2.75 18.92 -14.80
N VAL A 158 -2.50 20.22 -14.69
CA VAL A 158 -3.54 21.20 -14.38
C VAL A 158 -4.44 21.39 -15.60
N ARG A 159 -5.74 21.15 -15.45
CA ARG A 159 -6.74 21.27 -16.51
C ARG A 159 -7.87 22.19 -16.10
N LYS A 160 -8.52 22.81 -17.08
CA LYS A 160 -9.77 23.54 -16.82
C LYS A 160 -10.86 22.56 -16.34
N PRO A 161 -11.78 22.99 -15.46
CA PRO A 161 -12.93 22.21 -15.05
C PRO A 161 -13.75 21.71 -16.25
#